data_AF-A0A3N5NUE1-F1
#
_entry.id   AF-A0A3N5NUE1-F1
#
_cell.length_a   1.000
_cell.length_b   1.000
_cell.length_c   1.000
_cell.angle_alpha   90.00
_cell.angle_beta   90.00
_cell.angle_gamma   90.00
#
_symmetry.space_group_name_H-M   'P 1'
#
loop_
_entity.id
_entity.type
_entity.pdbx_description
1 polymer ?
#
loop_
_entity_poly.entity_id
_entity_poly.type
_entity_poly.pdbx_seq_one_letter_code
_entity_poly.pdbx_strand_id
1 'polypeptide(L)'
;MAIFLVRHAARGIEALAFLLGIGCLVWASVTWAHAAIDQFHVKNQLERMLALAPASGAAGRPGAVVDAENLWVLNPSEHVGLTLITCYPFRYVAPAPKRYIVQVERLGRTE
;
A
#
# COMPACT_ATOMS: atom_id res chain seq x y z
N MET A 1 -48.42 -5.23 40.05
CA MET A 1 -48.42 -5.05 38.58
C MET A 1 -47.27 -4.15 38.10
N ALA A 2 -47.01 -2.99 38.73
CA ALA A 2 -45.95 -2.05 38.32
C ALA A 2 -44.51 -2.62 38.30
N ILE A 3 -44.12 -3.43 39.29
CA ILE A 3 -42.76 -4.01 39.40
C ILE A 3 -42.44 -4.96 38.23
N PHE A 4 -43.46 -5.65 37.70
CA PHE A 4 -43.30 -6.57 36.57
C PHE A 4 -43.05 -5.82 35.27
N LEU A 5 -43.73 -4.67 35.08
CA LEU A 5 -43.54 -3.79 33.92
C LEU A 5 -42.13 -3.18 33.90
N VAL A 6 -41.64 -2.72 35.06
CA VAL A 6 -40.30 -2.13 35.20
C VAL A 6 -39.19 -3.15 34.93
N ARG A 7 -39.32 -4.39 35.44
CA ARG A 7 -38.34 -5.46 35.13
C ARG A 7 -38.37 -5.87 33.66
N HIS A 8 -39.52 -5.83 33.00
CA HIS A 8 -39.61 -6.15 31.57
C HIS A 8 -38.98 -5.05 30.70
N ALA A 9 -39.23 -3.78 31.04
CA ALA A 9 -38.62 -2.63 30.37
C ALA A 9 -37.09 -2.60 30.53
N ALA A 10 -36.57 -2.88 31.74
CA ALA A 10 -35.12 -2.91 32.00
C ALA A 10 -34.39 -3.99 31.18
N ARG A 11 -34.96 -5.21 31.08
CA ARG A 11 -34.40 -6.28 30.23
C ARG A 11 -34.46 -5.93 28.74
N GLY A 12 -35.49 -5.21 28.31
CA GLY A 12 -35.60 -4.72 26.94
C GLY A 12 -34.50 -3.73 26.59
N ILE A 13 -34.19 -2.80 27.50
CA ILE A 13 -33.12 -1.80 27.31
C ILE A 13 -31.75 -2.46 27.26
N GLU A 14 -31.45 -3.42 28.16
CA GLU A 14 -30.19 -4.15 28.13
C GLU A 14 -30.00 -4.91 26.81
N ALA A 15 -31.01 -5.65 26.36
CA ALA A 15 -30.96 -6.38 25.10
C ALA A 15 -30.73 -5.45 23.91
N LEU A 16 -31.36 -4.28 23.90
CA LEU A 16 -31.23 -3.30 22.82
C LEU A 16 -29.84 -2.64 22.80
N ALA A 17 -29.27 -2.36 23.98
CA ALA A 17 -27.89 -1.88 24.12
C ALA A 17 -26.86 -2.92 23.64
N PHE A 18 -27.07 -4.20 23.95
CA PHE A 18 -26.23 -5.28 23.45
C PHE A 18 -26.31 -5.41 21.93
N LEU A 19 -27.50 -5.35 21.34
CA LEU A 19 -27.67 -5.43 19.89
C LEU A 19 -27.01 -4.24 19.17
N LEU A 20 -27.14 -3.03 19.71
CA LEU A 20 -26.45 -1.85 19.19
C LEU A 20 -24.93 -1.99 19.27
N GLY A 21 -24.42 -2.48 20.40
CA GLY A 21 -22.99 -2.74 20.60
C GLY A 21 -22.44 -3.76 19.60
N ILE A 22 -23.13 -4.89 19.45
CA ILE A 22 -22.76 -5.93 18.47
C ILE A 22 -22.81 -5.38 17.05
N GLY A 23 -23.85 -4.61 16.70
CA GLY A 23 -23.96 -3.98 15.39
C GLY A 23 -22.79 -3.03 15.09
N CYS A 24 -22.38 -2.22 16.07
CA CYS A 24 -21.25 -1.30 15.92
C CYS A 24 -19.92 -2.05 15.74
N LEU A 25 -19.69 -3.12 16.51
CA LEU A 25 -18.50 -3.96 16.40
C LEU A 25 -18.41 -4.69 15.05
N VAL A 26 -19.54 -5.24 14.57
CA VAL A 26 -19.60 -5.89 13.25
C VAL A 26 -19.30 -4.87 12.16
N TRP A 27 -19.92 -3.68 12.20
CA TRP A 27 -19.69 -2.63 11.22
C TRP A 27 -18.22 -2.15 11.21
N ALA A 28 -17.62 -1.91 12.38
CA ALA A 28 -16.21 -1.55 12.50
C ALA A 28 -15.28 -2.66 11.96
N SER A 29 -15.61 -3.92 12.23
CA SER A 29 -14.82 -5.07 11.76
C SER A 29 -14.88 -5.22 10.23
N VAL A 30 -16.06 -5.05 9.63
CA VAL A 30 -16.26 -5.13 8.17
C VAL A 30 -15.52 -4.00 7.45
N THR A 31 -15.65 -2.77 7.95
CA THR A 31 -14.96 -1.62 7.34
C THR A 31 -13.44 -1.76 7.44
N TRP A 32 -12.93 -2.21 8.58
CA TRP A 32 -11.50 -2.53 8.74
C TRP A 32 -11.05 -3.65 7.80
N ALA A 33 -11.83 -4.73 7.70
CA ALA A 33 -11.50 -5.87 6.84
C ALA A 33 -11.45 -5.46 5.36
N HIS A 34 -12.40 -4.64 4.89
CA HIS A 34 -12.40 -4.13 3.53
C HIS A 34 -11.12 -3.33 3.24
N ALA A 35 -10.77 -2.40 4.14
CA ALA A 35 -9.54 -1.61 4.01
C ALA A 35 -8.27 -2.47 4.06
N ALA A 36 -8.24 -3.50 4.92
CA ALA A 36 -7.10 -4.41 5.03
C ALA A 36 -6.90 -5.24 3.75
N ILE A 37 -8.00 -5.72 3.16
CA ILE A 37 -7.97 -6.49 1.91
C ILE A 37 -7.43 -5.63 0.76
N ASP A 38 -7.87 -4.39 0.63
CA ASP A 38 -7.41 -3.49 -0.45
C ASP A 38 -5.91 -3.21 -0.36
N GLN A 39 -5.40 -2.93 0.84
CA GLN A 39 -3.97 -2.68 1.04
C GLN A 39 -3.10 -3.90 0.71
N PHE A 40 -3.60 -5.10 1.01
CA PHE A 40 -2.89 -6.34 0.70
C PHE A 40 -2.78 -6.57 -0.81
N HIS A 41 -3.85 -6.29 -1.56
CA HIS A 41 -3.84 -6.45 -3.02
C HIS A 41 -2.83 -5.53 -3.69
N VAL A 42 -2.82 -4.24 -3.34
CA VAL A 42 -1.89 -3.26 -3.93
C VAL A 42 -0.44 -3.62 -3.61
N LYS A 43 -0.14 -4.03 -2.38
CA LYS A 43 1.21 -4.45 -1.99
C LYS A 43 1.68 -5.65 -2.81
N ASN A 44 0.83 -6.68 -2.94
CA ASN A 44 1.17 -7.88 -3.69
C ASN A 44 1.30 -7.61 -5.20
N GLN A 45 0.50 -6.70 -5.76
CA GLN A 45 0.64 -6.31 -7.15
C GLN A 45 1.98 -5.62 -7.41
N LEU A 46 2.39 -4.70 -6.53
CA LEU A 46 3.68 -4.04 -6.64
C LEU A 46 4.83 -5.05 -6.52
N GLU A 47 4.79 -5.96 -5.55
CA GLU A 47 5.81 -7.01 -5.40
C GLU A 47 5.88 -7.93 -6.63
N ARG A 48 4.75 -8.26 -7.26
CA ARG A 48 4.74 -9.04 -8.52
C ARG A 48 5.30 -8.25 -9.69
N MET A 49 4.96 -6.97 -9.84
CA MET A 49 5.53 -6.11 -10.88
C MET A 49 7.05 -6.00 -10.73
N LEU A 50 7.54 -5.89 -9.49
CA LEU A 50 8.96 -5.86 -9.16
C LEU A 50 9.65 -7.20 -9.38
N ALA A 51 9.00 -8.32 -9.06
CA ALA A 51 9.56 -9.66 -9.28
C ALA A 51 9.63 -10.02 -10.78
N LEU A 52 8.71 -9.50 -11.58
CA LEU A 52 8.70 -9.65 -13.04
C LEU A 52 9.55 -8.57 -13.75
N ALA A 53 9.95 -7.52 -13.04
CA ALA A 53 10.87 -6.53 -13.57
C ALA A 53 12.25 -7.20 -13.71
N PRO A 54 12.79 -7.32 -14.94
CA PRO A 54 14.11 -7.91 -15.12
C PRO A 54 15.13 -7.07 -14.34
N ALA A 55 15.97 -7.73 -13.55
CA ALA A 55 17.00 -7.10 -12.71
C ALA A 55 18.17 -6.46 -13.51
N SER A 56 17.97 -6.19 -14.79
CA SER A 56 19.02 -5.79 -15.72
C SER A 56 18.52 -4.61 -16.54
N GLY A 57 19.35 -3.56 -16.63
CA GLY A 57 19.13 -2.33 -17.41
C GLY A 57 18.97 -2.56 -18.91
N ALA A 58 17.94 -3.31 -19.30
CA ALA A 58 17.44 -3.34 -20.66
C ALA A 58 16.67 -2.03 -20.86
N ALA A 59 17.30 -1.16 -21.64
CA ALA A 59 16.72 0.09 -22.14
C ALA A 59 15.24 -0.10 -22.49
N GLY A 60 14.37 0.67 -21.83
CA GLY A 60 12.96 0.79 -22.21
C GLY A 60 11.91 0.16 -21.26
N ARG A 61 12.26 -0.36 -20.08
CA ARG A 61 11.22 -0.74 -19.08
C ARG A 61 11.31 0.09 -17.79
N PRO A 62 10.18 0.68 -17.34
CA PRO A 62 10.16 1.49 -16.13
C PRO A 62 10.21 0.60 -14.90
N GLY A 63 11.32 0.64 -14.16
CA GLY A 63 11.40 0.11 -12.79
C GLY A 63 12.41 -1.01 -12.60
N ALA A 64 13.53 -0.71 -11.95
CA ALA A 64 14.44 -1.68 -11.38
C ALA A 64 14.61 -1.40 -9.87
N VAL A 65 14.78 -2.44 -9.06
CA VAL A 65 15.14 -2.31 -7.64
C VAL A 65 16.59 -2.71 -7.47
N VAL A 66 17.41 -1.84 -6.91
CA VAL A 66 18.84 -2.07 -6.64
C VAL A 66 19.14 -1.84 -5.16
N ASP A 67 20.24 -2.39 -4.67
CA ASP A 67 20.74 -2.07 -3.33
C ASP A 67 21.21 -0.61 -3.24
N ALA A 68 21.12 -0.03 -2.04
CA ALA A 68 21.40 1.40 -1.82
C ALA A 68 22.85 1.80 -2.13
N GLU A 69 23.79 0.86 -2.01
CA GLU A 69 25.21 1.06 -2.28
C GLU A 69 25.55 0.93 -3.76
N ASN A 70 24.58 0.55 -4.60
CA ASN A 70 24.83 0.24 -5.99
C ASN A 70 24.82 1.49 -6.88
N LEU A 71 26.01 1.98 -7.23
CA LEU A 71 26.19 3.26 -7.91
C LEU A 71 26.13 3.21 -9.45
N TRP A 72 26.03 2.02 -10.08
CA TRP A 72 26.05 1.93 -11.56
C TRP A 72 24.95 2.76 -12.24
N VAL A 73 23.85 3.01 -11.53
CA VAL A 73 22.71 3.78 -12.00
C VAL A 73 23.04 5.26 -12.22
N LEU A 74 24.09 5.77 -11.57
CA LEU A 74 24.57 7.14 -11.72
C LEU A 74 25.57 7.29 -12.88
N ASN A 75 25.98 6.18 -13.50
CA ASN A 75 26.87 6.26 -14.65
C ASN A 75 26.18 7.00 -15.79
N PRO A 76 26.91 7.85 -16.53
CA PRO A 76 26.34 8.54 -17.67
C PRO A 76 25.80 7.53 -18.69
N SER A 77 24.56 7.75 -19.14
CA SER A 77 23.93 6.97 -20.21
C SER A 77 24.35 7.53 -21.57
N GLU A 78 24.47 6.67 -22.58
CA GLU A 78 24.71 7.08 -23.97
C GLU A 78 23.53 7.84 -24.59
N HIS A 79 22.33 7.71 -24.00
CA HIS A 79 21.08 8.28 -24.51
C HIS A 79 20.60 9.43 -23.62
N VAL A 80 20.02 10.46 -24.23
CA VAL A 80 19.41 11.57 -23.48
C VAL A 80 18.15 11.06 -22.79
N GLY A 81 18.22 10.93 -21.47
CA GLY A 81 17.14 10.36 -20.66
C GLY A 81 17.08 10.94 -19.26
N LEU A 82 16.03 10.60 -18.54
CA LEU A 82 15.83 10.93 -17.13
C LEU A 82 15.88 9.66 -16.29
N THR A 83 16.71 9.66 -15.25
CA THR A 83 16.76 8.60 -14.24
C THR A 83 16.20 9.10 -12.93
N LEU A 84 15.04 8.57 -12.52
CA LEU A 84 14.43 8.84 -11.22
C LEU A 84 14.90 7.77 -10.22
N ILE A 85 15.40 8.22 -9.07
CA ILE A 85 15.88 7.36 -7.98
C ILE A 85 15.10 7.71 -6.71
N THR A 86 14.53 6.71 -6.04
CA THR A 86 13.82 6.90 -4.78
C THR A 86 14.07 5.74 -3.80
N CYS A 87 13.78 5.95 -2.53
CA CYS A 87 13.92 4.95 -1.48
C CYS A 87 12.86 3.85 -1.61
N TYR A 88 13.28 2.59 -1.43
CA TYR A 88 12.39 1.45 -1.37
C TYR A 88 12.76 0.54 -0.19
N PRO A 89 11.79 0.06 0.61
CA PRO A 89 10.34 0.26 0.49
C PRO A 89 9.84 1.61 1.01
N PHE A 90 8.73 2.11 0.44
CA PHE A 90 8.22 3.48 0.65
C PHE A 90 7.79 3.85 2.07
N ARG A 91 7.60 2.86 2.96
CA ARG A 91 7.18 3.08 4.37
C ARG A 91 8.30 2.77 5.38
N TYR A 92 9.55 2.69 4.91
CA TYR A 92 10.68 2.42 5.79
C TYR A 92 11.14 3.68 6.52
N VAL A 93 11.14 3.66 7.86
CA VAL A 93 11.59 4.78 8.70
C VAL A 93 13.01 4.47 9.21
N ALA A 94 13.99 4.60 8.31
CA ALA A 94 15.44 4.45 8.49
C ALA A 94 16.13 4.57 7.10
N PRO A 95 17.47 4.52 6.98
CA PRO A 95 18.13 4.39 5.68
C PRO A 95 17.58 3.17 4.93
N ALA A 96 16.80 3.41 3.89
CA ALA A 96 16.16 2.34 3.13
C ALA A 96 17.24 1.49 2.44
N PRO A 97 17.23 0.16 2.59
CA PRO A 97 18.30 -0.72 2.10
C PRO A 97 18.29 -0.84 0.57
N LYS A 98 17.20 -0.45 -0.10
CA LYS A 98 17.05 -0.55 -1.55
C LYS A 98 16.62 0.79 -2.16
N ARG A 99 16.82 0.92 -3.46
CA ARG A 99 16.43 2.06 -4.29
C ARG A 99 15.57 1.56 -5.44
N TYR A 100 14.50 2.30 -5.75
CA TYR A 100 13.68 2.08 -6.93
C TYR A 100 14.11 3.06 -8.02
N ILE A 101 14.44 2.52 -9.19
CA ILE A 101 15.05 3.22 -10.30
C ILE A 101 14.10 3.20 -11.49
N VAL A 102 13.79 4.36 -12.05
CA VAL A 102 13.02 4.48 -13.29
C VAL A 102 13.88 5.21 -14.31
N GLN A 103 14.17 4.57 -15.43
CA GLN A 103 14.89 5.19 -16.55
C GLN A 103 13.92 5.42 -17.70
N VAL A 104 13.91 6.63 -18.23
CA VAL A 104 13.12 7.00 -19.40
C VAL A 104 14.01 7.66 -20.44
N GLU A 105 13.80 7.33 -21.70
CA GLU A 105 14.48 7.94 -22.83
C GLU A 105 13.64 9.09 -23.41
N ARG A 106 14.31 10.11 -23.93
CA ARG A 106 13.65 11.24 -24.57
C ARG A 106 13.17 10.87 -25.97
N LEU A 107 11.85 10.84 -26.18
CA LEU A 107 11.22 10.48 -27.46
C LEU A 107 11.14 11.61 -28.50
N GLY A 108 11.63 12.82 -28.19
CA GLY A 108 11.62 13.98 -29.11
C GLY A 108 11.58 15.33 -28.39
N ARG A 109 11.78 16.44 -29.11
CA ARG A 109 11.38 17.79 -28.64
C ARG A 109 10.05 18.11 -29.32
N THR A 110 9.01 18.40 -28.55
CA THR A 110 7.89 19.19 -29.06
C THR A 110 8.29 20.65 -28.94
N GLU A 111 8.39 21.34 -30.07
CA GLU A 111 8.54 22.80 -30.18
C GLU A 111 7.17 23.48 -30.21
#